data_AF-A0A7C7Y5R7-F1
#
_entry.id   AF-A0A7C7Y5R7-F1
#
_cell.length_a   1.000
_cell.length_b   1.000
_cell.length_c   1.000
_cell.angle_alpha   90.00
_cell.angle_beta   90.00
_cell.angle_gamma   90.00
#
_symmetry.space_group_name_H-M   'P 1'
#
loop_
_entity.id
_entity.type
_entity.pdbx_description
1 polymer ?
#
loop_
_entity_poly.entity_id
_entity_poly.type
_entity_poly.pdbx_seq_one_letter_code
_entity_poly.pdbx_strand_id
1 'polypeptide(L)'
;LFAVAVLAQRTRSVRVGLRSPLPGDLHPLRLAEDLASLDILSGGRLDWAPTGAPSSETLEIVLRAWRGEPFAHQGDDYAFPELRCLPRPEQRPHPGLWL
;
A
#
# COMPACT_ATOMS: atom_id res chain seq x y z
N LEU A 1 -11.29 3.69 -2.81
CA LEU A 1 -10.92 2.73 -1.75
C LEU A 1 -11.97 2.57 -0.63
N PHE A 2 -12.77 3.60 -0.31
CA PHE A 2 -13.79 3.55 0.76
C PHE A 2 -14.80 2.40 0.70
N ALA A 3 -15.27 1.98 -0.49
CA ALA A 3 -16.27 0.90 -0.60
C ALA A 3 -15.73 -0.48 -0.14
N VAL A 4 -14.44 -0.74 -0.34
CA VAL A 4 -13.79 -1.99 0.07
C VAL A 4 -13.67 -2.06 1.59
N ALA A 5 -13.36 -0.93 2.24
CA ALA A 5 -13.32 -0.85 3.70
C ALA A 5 -14.67 -1.18 4.35
N VAL A 6 -15.80 -0.79 3.73
CA VAL A 6 -17.15 -1.09 4.24
C VAL A 6 -17.50 -2.58 4.12
N LEU A 7 -17.15 -3.24 3.01
CA LEU A 7 -17.37 -4.68 2.84
C LEU A 7 -16.45 -5.52 3.74
N ALA A 8 -15.21 -5.06 3.95
CA ALA A 8 -14.27 -5.68 4.89
C ALA A 8 -14.80 -5.63 6.33
N GLN A 9 -15.44 -4.53 6.76
CA GLN A 9 -16.05 -4.45 8.09
C GLN A 9 -17.31 -5.31 8.25
N ARG A 10 -18.01 -5.61 7.14
CA ARG A 10 -19.22 -6.45 7.12
C ARG A 10 -18.93 -7.95 7.08
N THR A 11 -17.67 -8.35 6.86
CA THR A 11 -17.25 -9.76 6.74
C THR A 11 -16.12 -10.08 7.71
N ARG A 12 -16.21 -11.20 8.44
CA ARG A 12 -15.23 -11.52 9.52
C ARG A 12 -14.08 -12.40 9.09
N SER A 13 -14.20 -13.12 7.96
CA SER A 13 -13.25 -14.19 7.60
C SER A 13 -12.76 -14.17 6.15
N VAL A 14 -13.35 -13.37 5.26
CA VAL A 14 -13.00 -13.36 3.85
C VAL A 14 -11.80 -12.43 3.59
N ARG A 15 -10.79 -12.94 2.86
CA ARG A 15 -9.65 -12.12 2.39
C ARG A 15 -10.13 -11.13 1.33
N VAL A 16 -9.62 -9.91 1.42
CA VAL A 16 -9.99 -8.78 0.57
C VAL A 16 -8.96 -8.65 -0.54
N GLY A 17 -9.28 -9.22 -1.71
CA GLY A 17 -8.48 -9.04 -2.92
C GLY A 17 -8.70 -7.66 -3.51
N LEU A 18 -7.67 -6.82 -3.49
CA LEU A 18 -7.64 -5.54 -4.16
C LEU A 18 -6.74 -5.63 -5.40
N ARG A 19 -7.38 -5.73 -6.57
CA ARG A 19 -6.75 -5.38 -7.85
C ARG A 19 -6.95 -3.89 -8.09
N SER A 20 -5.86 -3.12 -8.07
CA SER A 20 -5.92 -1.69 -8.29
C SER A 20 -5.02 -1.29 -9.47
N PRO A 21 -5.47 -0.40 -10.37
CA PRO A 21 -4.54 0.35 -11.19
C PRO A 21 -3.57 1.08 -10.27
N LEU A 22 -2.33 1.19 -10.74
CA LEU A 22 -1.42 2.24 -10.31
C LEU A 22 -1.79 3.43 -11.18
N PRO A 23 -2.63 4.35 -10.70
CA PRO A 23 -2.88 5.56 -11.46
C PRO A 23 -1.53 6.25 -11.62
N GLY A 24 -1.14 6.63 -12.84
CA GLY A 24 0.18 7.23 -13.10
C GLY A 24 0.42 8.55 -12.35
N ASP A 25 -0.62 9.10 -11.74
CA ASP A 25 -0.66 10.33 -10.94
C ASP A 25 -0.69 10.09 -9.42
N LEU A 26 -0.83 8.85 -8.95
CA LEU A 26 -0.89 8.57 -7.51
C LEU A 26 0.53 8.45 -6.91
N HIS A 27 0.91 9.42 -6.09
CA HIS A 27 2.18 9.39 -5.37
C HIS A 27 2.34 8.07 -4.56
N PRO A 28 3.49 7.38 -4.64
CA PRO A 28 3.70 6.06 -4.04
C PRO A 28 3.50 6.04 -2.51
N LEU A 29 3.84 7.14 -1.83
CA LEU A 29 3.54 7.29 -0.39
C LEU A 29 2.03 7.31 -0.09
N ARG A 30 1.20 7.95 -0.93
CA ARG A 30 -0.26 7.93 -0.75
C ARG A 30 -0.81 6.53 -0.97
N LEU A 31 -0.31 5.83 -1.99
CA LEU A 31 -0.66 4.43 -2.23
C LEU A 31 -0.29 3.55 -1.02
N ALA A 32 0.91 3.73 -0.46
CA ALA A 32 1.36 2.98 0.71
C ALA A 32 0.46 3.23 1.93
N GLU A 33 0.12 4.50 2.21
CA GLU A 33 -0.80 4.90 3.28
C GLU A 33 -2.19 4.31 3.11
N ASP A 34 -2.75 4.41 1.91
CA ASP A 34 -4.09 3.94 1.57
C ASP A 34 -4.23 2.42 1.74
N LEU A 35 -3.25 1.68 1.22
CA LEU A 35 -3.20 0.22 1.34
C LEU A 35 -2.95 -0.21 2.80
N ALA A 36 -2.07 0.47 3.53
CA ALA A 36 -1.84 0.20 4.95
C ALA A 36 -3.10 0.45 5.78
N SER A 37 -3.81 1.56 5.51
CA SER A 37 -5.08 1.89 6.16
C SER A 37 -6.14 0.84 5.86
N LEU A 38 -6.23 0.39 4.60
CA LEU A 38 -7.16 -0.67 4.22
C LEU A 38 -6.82 -2.00 4.91
N ASP A 39 -5.54 -2.34 5.01
CA ASP A 39 -5.08 -3.53 5.70
C ASP A 39 -5.49 -3.51 7.18
N ILE A 40 -5.24 -2.39 7.88
CA ILE A 40 -5.67 -2.17 9.27
C ILE A 40 -7.19 -2.28 9.41
N LEU A 41 -7.95 -1.58 8.57
CA LEU A 41 -9.42 -1.59 8.61
C LEU A 41 -10.00 -2.96 8.30
N SER A 42 -9.28 -3.75 7.48
CA SER A 42 -9.61 -5.13 7.19
C SER A 42 -9.09 -6.11 8.24
N GLY A 43 -8.38 -5.67 9.28
CA GLY A 43 -7.78 -6.56 10.28
C GLY A 43 -6.79 -7.57 9.68
N GLY A 44 -5.92 -7.10 8.79
CA GLY A 44 -4.85 -7.91 8.21
C GLY A 44 -5.30 -8.85 7.09
N ARG A 45 -6.35 -8.49 6.35
CA ARG A 45 -6.97 -9.35 5.33
C ARG A 45 -6.72 -8.87 3.90
N LEU A 46 -5.79 -7.95 3.69
CA LEU A 46 -5.54 -7.38 2.37
C LEU A 46 -4.61 -8.27 1.54
N ASP A 47 -5.09 -8.62 0.35
CA ASP A 47 -4.26 -9.10 -0.76
C ASP A 47 -4.24 -8.02 -1.83
N TRP A 48 -3.08 -7.41 -2.06
CA TRP A 48 -2.89 -6.40 -3.08
C TRP A 48 -2.22 -6.98 -4.31
N ALA A 49 -2.87 -6.78 -5.46
CA ALA A 49 -2.34 -7.12 -6.77
C ALA A 49 -2.37 -5.87 -7.66
N PRO A 50 -1.23 -5.19 -7.92
CA PRO A 50 -1.21 -4.08 -8.85
C PRO A 50 -1.65 -4.57 -10.24
N THR A 51 -2.51 -3.81 -10.93
CA THR A 51 -2.85 -4.13 -12.33
C THR A 51 -1.80 -3.49 -13.25
N GLY A 52 -1.08 -4.33 -13.99
CA GLY A 52 0.10 -3.92 -14.76
C GLY A 52 1.39 -4.15 -13.97
N ALA A 53 2.54 -3.83 -14.57
CA ALA A 53 3.82 -3.88 -13.88
C ALA A 53 4.09 -2.52 -13.21
N PRO A 54 4.12 -2.40 -11.87
CA PRO A 54 4.63 -1.20 -11.21
C PRO A 54 6.03 -0.85 -11.71
N SER A 55 6.36 0.43 -11.77
CA SER A 55 7.77 0.81 -11.87
C SER A 55 8.51 0.25 -10.66
N SER A 56 9.75 -0.20 -10.86
CA SER A 56 10.57 -0.73 -9.76
C SER A 56 10.75 0.31 -8.65
N GLU A 57 10.82 1.59 -9.02
CA GLU A 57 10.85 2.74 -8.10
C GLU A 57 9.58 2.83 -7.24
N THR A 58 8.39 2.74 -7.84
CA THR A 58 7.12 2.77 -7.10
C THR A 58 7.06 1.65 -6.07
N LEU A 59 7.40 0.42 -6.47
CA LEU A 59 7.38 -0.73 -5.58
C LEU A 59 8.41 -0.58 -4.45
N GLU A 60 9.60 -0.07 -4.76
CA GLU A 60 10.62 0.22 -3.75
C GLU A 60 10.09 1.20 -2.69
N ILE A 61 9.53 2.34 -3.11
CA ILE A 61 9.04 3.37 -2.21
C ILE A 61 7.91 2.82 -1.32
N VAL A 62 6.96 2.07 -1.88
CA VAL A 62 5.86 1.47 -1.12
C VAL A 62 6.39 0.47 -0.08
N LEU A 63 7.32 -0.41 -0.48
CA LEU A 63 7.89 -1.39 0.43
C LEU A 63 8.75 -0.74 1.54
N ARG A 64 9.48 0.33 1.24
CA ARG A 64 10.23 1.12 2.24
C ARG A 64 9.28 1.84 3.20
N ALA A 65 8.22 2.45 2.68
CA ALA A 65 7.17 3.10 3.49
C ALA A 65 6.56 2.14 4.52
N TRP A 66 6.31 0.89 4.15
CA TRP A 66 5.72 -0.10 5.06
C TRP A 66 6.64 -0.64 6.16
N ARG A 67 7.97 -0.45 6.05
CA ARG A 67 8.89 -0.64 7.19
C ARG A 67 8.56 0.34 8.33
N GLY A 68 8.12 1.53 7.92
CA GLY A 68 7.78 2.69 8.74
C GLY A 68 8.93 3.26 9.55
N GLU A 69 10.15 3.04 9.07
CA GLU A 69 11.32 3.85 9.39
C GLU A 69 11.32 5.10 8.49
N PRO A 70 11.83 6.26 8.95
CA PRO A 70 12.02 7.41 8.09
C PRO A 70 12.97 7.08 6.93
N PHE A 71 12.70 7.62 5.75
CA PHE A 71 13.59 7.49 4.61
C PHE A 71 13.43 8.66 3.64
N ALA A 72 14.53 9.02 2.99
CA ALA A 72 14.53 9.91 1.82
C ALA A 72 14.56 9.07 0.54
N HIS A 73 14.11 9.66 -0.56
CA HIS A 73 14.15 9.05 -1.89
C HIS A 73 14.48 10.09 -2.95
N GLN A 74 15.32 9.71 -3.90
CA GLN A 74 15.75 10.53 -5.03
C GLN A 74 15.90 9.63 -6.25
N GLY A 75 14.84 9.52 -7.05
CA GLY A 75 14.82 8.76 -8.30
C GLY A 75 14.36 9.60 -9.48
N ASP A 76 14.03 8.92 -10.56
CA ASP A 76 13.69 9.55 -11.84
C ASP A 76 12.26 10.09 -11.82
N ASP A 77 11.32 9.34 -11.23
CA ASP A 77 9.90 9.71 -11.16
C ASP A 77 9.57 10.46 -9.86
N TYR A 78 10.25 10.15 -8.75
CA TYR A 78 9.92 10.69 -7.43
C TYR A 78 11.16 11.18 -6.66
N ALA A 79 11.01 12.32 -5.98
CA ALA A 79 12.01 12.83 -5.05
C ALA A 79 11.32 13.46 -3.83
N PHE A 80 11.78 13.10 -2.64
CA PHE A 80 11.29 13.68 -1.39
C PHE A 80 12.35 13.62 -0.28
N PRO A 81 12.33 14.59 0.66
CA PRO A 81 13.24 14.60 1.80
C PRO A 81 12.93 13.45 2.76
N GLU A 82 13.80 13.25 3.76
CA GLU A 82 13.55 12.23 4.77
C GLU A 82 12.20 12.45 5.47
N LEU A 83 11.33 11.46 5.33
CA LEU A 83 10.00 11.46 5.93
C LEU A 83 9.62 10.04 6.36
N ARG A 84 8.59 9.95 7.21
CA ARG A 84 7.98 8.68 7.59
C ARG A 84 6.57 8.61 7.05
N CYS A 85 6.26 7.57 6.29
CA CYS A 85 4.89 7.27 5.86
C CYS A 85 4.17 6.50 6.98
N LEU A 86 2.98 6.96 7.34
CA LEU A 86 2.09 6.29 8.29
C LEU A 86 0.68 6.21 7.69
N PRO A 87 -0.14 5.23 8.09
CA PRO A 87 0.18 4.15 9.04
C PRO A 87 1.03 3.04 8.40
N ARG A 88 1.57 2.13 9.22
CA ARG A 88 2.12 0.87 8.72
C ARG A 88 1.01 -0.17 8.59
N PRO A 89 1.10 -1.10 7.63
CA PRO A 89 0.17 -2.22 7.56
C PRO A 89 0.16 -3.04 8.85
N GLU A 90 -0.98 -3.68 9.11
CA GLU A 90 -1.18 -4.65 10.19
C GLU A 90 -0.37 -5.92 9.88
N GLN A 91 -0.44 -6.39 8.63
CA GLN A 91 0.32 -7.54 8.15
C GLN A 91 1.82 -7.24 8.10
N ARG A 92 2.62 -8.24 8.52
CA ARG A 92 4.09 -8.25 8.43
C ARG A 92 4.56 -9.36 7.49
N PRO A 93 5.58 -9.13 6.64
CA PRO A 93 6.32 -7.88 6.46
C PRO A 93 5.51 -6.76 5.77
N HIS A 94 4.46 -7.13 5.02
CA HIS A 94 3.51 -6.25 4.35
C HIS A 94 2.25 -7.05 4.01
N PRO A 95 1.18 -6.43 3.47
CA PRO A 95 0.02 -7.15 2.93
C PRO A 95 0.42 -8.20 1.89
N GLY A 96 -0.47 -9.15 1.60
CA GLY A 96 -0.19 -10.18 0.60
C GLY A 96 0.03 -9.51 -0.76
N LEU A 97 1.26 -9.56 -1.28
CA LEU A 97 1.62 -8.96 -2.56
C LEU A 97 1.58 -10.05 -3.63
N TRP A 98 0.71 -9.87 -4.63
CA TRP A 98 0.56 -10.78 -5.76
C TRP A 98 0.95 -10.05 -7.04
N LEU A 99 2.07 -10.44 -7.65
CA LEU A 99 2.59 -9.90 -8.92
C LEU A 99 2.14 -10.75 -10.11
#